data_AF-A0A8T3P531-F1
#
_entry.id   AF-A0A8T3P531-F1
#
_cell.length_a   1.000
_cell.length_b   1.000
_cell.length_c   1.000
_cell.angle_alpha   90.00
_cell.angle_beta   90.00
_cell.angle_gamma   90.00
#
_symmetry.space_group_name_H-M   'P 1'
#
loop_
_entity.id
_entity.type
_entity.pdbx_description
1 polymer ?
#
loop_
_entity_poly.entity_id
_entity_poly.type
_entity_poly.pdbx_seq_one_letter_code
_entity_poly.pdbx_strand_id
1 'polypeptide(L)'
;MDTLKIDRSFTHEIPEHTDNAAICRAIVAMAHSLNLKVTAEGVETEAQLAFLRALDCDAVQGYLLSRPLPADEFAEQLTPQIRQASRALNRDRRM
;
A
#
# COMPACT_ATOMS: atom_id res chain seq x y z
N MET A 1 5.25 6.32 16.82
CA MET A 1 5.05 6.48 15.37
C MET A 1 5.44 5.14 14.79
N ASP A 2 4.47 4.39 14.25
CA ASP A 2 4.63 2.93 14.06
C ASP A 2 4.76 2.56 12.57
N THR A 3 4.75 3.56 11.70
CA THR A 3 4.92 3.40 10.26
C THR A 3 5.78 4.49 9.67
N LEU A 4 6.54 4.13 8.64
CA LEU A 4 7.30 5.01 7.78
C LEU A 4 6.63 5.09 6.41
N LYS A 5 6.59 6.27 5.80
CA LYS A 5 6.00 6.47 4.47
C LYS A 5 7.08 6.75 3.42
N ILE A 6 7.00 6.08 2.28
CA ILE A 6 7.82 6.39 1.10
C ILE A 6 7.05 7.42 0.29
N ASP A 7 7.61 8.62 0.15
CA ASP A 7 6.99 9.71 -0.59
C ASP A 7 6.84 9.38 -2.09
N ARG A 8 5.80 9.96 -2.71
CA ARG A 8 5.46 9.78 -4.12
C ARG A 8 6.62 10.10 -5.07
N SER A 9 7.49 11.04 -4.70
CA SER A 9 8.67 11.39 -5.52
C SER A 9 9.59 10.20 -5.78
N PHE A 10 9.61 9.18 -4.91
CA PHE A 10 10.40 7.97 -5.09
C PHE A 10 9.62 6.81 -5.72
N THR A 11 8.29 6.83 -5.67
CA THR A 11 7.45 5.72 -6.16
C THR A 11 6.90 5.95 -7.57
N HIS A 12 6.87 7.20 -8.06
CA HIS A 12 6.33 7.50 -9.38
C HIS A 12 7.20 6.95 -10.52
N GLU A 13 8.52 6.84 -10.31
CA GLU A 13 9.48 6.45 -11.37
C GLU A 13 10.00 5.00 -11.24
N ILE A 14 9.45 4.20 -10.33
CA ILE A 14 9.79 2.76 -10.22
C ILE A 14 8.84 1.92 -11.09
N PRO A 15 9.28 0.76 -11.59
CA PRO A 15 10.60 0.14 -11.39
C PRO A 15 11.73 0.66 -12.31
N GLU A 16 11.44 1.52 -13.28
CA GLU A 16 12.38 1.87 -14.37
C GLU A 16 13.58 2.71 -13.91
N HIS A 17 13.39 3.63 -12.96
CA HIS A 17 14.47 4.48 -12.45
C HIS A 17 15.26 3.78 -11.36
N THR A 18 16.50 3.37 -11.67
CA THR A 18 17.34 2.54 -10.80
C THR A 18 17.62 3.15 -9.42
N ASP A 19 17.80 4.47 -9.37
CA ASP A 19 18.11 5.18 -8.11
C ASP A 19 16.90 5.20 -7.18
N ASN A 20 15.73 5.60 -7.67
CA ASN A 20 14.48 5.54 -6.91
C ASN A 20 14.13 4.12 -6.48
N ALA A 21 14.38 3.13 -7.33
CA ALA A 21 14.23 1.72 -6.97
C ALA A 21 15.18 1.32 -5.83
N ALA A 22 16.43 1.81 -5.84
CA ALA A 22 17.39 1.56 -4.76
C ALA A 22 17.01 2.27 -3.45
N ILE A 23 16.51 3.50 -3.54
CA ILE A 23 16.02 4.26 -2.40
C ILE A 23 14.80 3.55 -1.78
N CYS A 24 13.82 3.15 -2.58
CA CYS A 24 12.67 2.38 -2.11
C CYS A 24 13.12 1.10 -1.39
N ARG A 25 14.06 0.32 -1.97
CA ARG A 25 14.65 -0.86 -1.32
C ARG A 25 15.27 -0.54 0.03
N ALA A 26 16.10 0.50 0.09
CA ALA A 26 16.78 0.90 1.32
C ALA A 26 15.79 1.34 2.40
N ILE A 27 14.74 2.07 2.02
CA ILE A 27 13.71 2.55 2.95
C ILE A 27 12.90 1.38 3.52
N VAL A 28 12.47 0.43 2.68
CA VAL A 28 11.73 -0.75 3.15
C VAL A 28 12.57 -1.57 4.12
N ALA A 29 13.82 -1.88 3.76
CA ALA A 29 14.73 -2.62 4.62
C ALA A 29 15.00 -1.89 5.95
N MET A 30 15.18 -0.57 5.91
CA MET A 30 15.37 0.25 7.11
C MET A 30 14.12 0.21 8.01
N ALA A 31 12.92 0.40 7.46
CA ALA A 31 11.68 0.35 8.23
C ALA A 31 11.54 -0.98 8.98
N HIS A 32 11.74 -2.11 8.29
CA HIS A 32 11.69 -3.42 8.91
C HIS A 32 12.78 -3.63 9.96
N SER A 33 14.01 -3.13 9.74
CA SER A 33 15.08 -3.21 10.74
C SER A 33 14.77 -2.45 12.04
N LEU A 34 13.94 -1.42 11.94
CA LEU A 34 13.46 -0.61 13.07
C LEU A 34 12.14 -1.13 13.65
N ASN A 35 11.63 -2.28 13.18
CA ASN A 35 10.32 -2.83 13.51
C ASN A 35 9.15 -1.85 13.21
N LEU A 36 9.29 -1.04 12.15
CA LEU A 36 8.25 -0.15 11.64
C LEU A 36 7.58 -0.77 10.41
N LYS A 37 6.28 -0.53 10.25
CA LYS A 37 5.59 -0.82 8.99
C LYS A 37 5.96 0.21 7.92
N VAL A 38 5.95 -0.15 6.65
CA VAL A 38 6.19 0.79 5.55
C VAL A 38 4.97 0.93 4.62
N THR A 39 4.60 2.18 4.31
CA THR A 39 3.55 2.49 3.34
C THR A 39 4.13 3.28 2.17
N ALA A 40 4.00 2.78 0.94
CA ALA A 40 4.40 3.52 -0.25
C ALA A 40 3.26 4.40 -0.78
N GLU A 41 3.51 5.70 -0.96
CA GLU A 41 2.53 6.66 -1.46
C GLU A 41 2.67 6.90 -2.96
N GLY A 42 1.58 7.21 -3.66
CA GLY A 42 1.62 7.58 -5.07
C GLY A 42 1.67 6.41 -6.05
N VAL A 43 1.21 5.22 -5.67
CA VAL A 43 1.14 4.05 -6.56
C VAL A 43 0.01 4.20 -7.59
N GLU A 44 0.37 4.28 -8.86
CA GLU A 44 -0.52 4.58 -9.99
C GLU A 44 -0.55 3.46 -11.04
N THR A 45 0.44 2.55 -11.05
CA THR A 45 0.53 1.46 -12.04
C THR A 45 0.70 0.08 -11.39
N GLU A 46 0.24 -0.96 -12.08
CA GLU A 46 0.44 -2.35 -11.64
C GLU A 46 1.93 -2.73 -11.56
N ALA A 47 2.78 -2.13 -12.39
CA ALA A 47 4.22 -2.35 -12.35
C ALA A 47 4.85 -1.82 -11.04
N GLN A 48 4.45 -0.61 -10.62
CA GLN A 48 4.85 -0.04 -9.32
C GLN A 48 4.38 -0.93 -8.16
N LEU A 49 3.12 -1.36 -8.20
CA LEU A 49 2.55 -2.24 -7.17
C LEU A 49 3.29 -3.58 -7.09
N ALA A 50 3.55 -4.22 -8.25
CA ALA A 50 4.27 -5.48 -8.31
C ALA A 50 5.69 -5.35 -7.77
N PHE A 51 6.39 -4.26 -8.12
CA PHE A 51 7.72 -3.97 -7.59
C PHE A 51 7.69 -3.79 -6.06
N LEU A 52 6.79 -2.96 -5.53
CA LEU A 52 6.70 -2.71 -4.09
C LEU A 52 6.31 -3.96 -3.30
N ARG A 53 5.43 -4.81 -3.84
CA ARG A 53 5.10 -6.11 -3.26
C ARG A 53 6.30 -7.04 -3.21
N ALA A 54 7.13 -7.07 -4.26
CA ALA A 54 8.35 -7.88 -4.28
C ALA A 54 9.42 -7.41 -3.28
N LEU A 55 9.29 -6.19 -2.74
CA LEU A 55 10.13 -5.67 -1.66
C LEU A 55 9.55 -5.93 -0.27
N ASP A 56 8.42 -6.63 -0.16
CA ASP A 56 7.66 -6.80 1.10
C ASP A 56 7.18 -5.46 1.71
N CYS A 57 6.83 -4.48 0.86
CA CYS A 57 6.19 -3.26 1.34
C CYS A 57 4.80 -3.57 1.95
N ASP A 58 4.57 -3.16 3.21
CA ASP A 58 3.39 -3.59 3.98
C ASP A 58 2.06 -3.03 3.44
N ALA A 59 2.10 -1.80 2.90
CA ALA A 59 0.92 -1.13 2.40
C ALA A 59 1.25 -0.17 1.25
N VAL A 60 0.25 0.12 0.43
CA VAL A 60 0.34 1.10 -0.65
C VAL A 60 -0.84 2.06 -0.60
N GLN A 61 -0.60 3.29 -1.02
CA GLN A 61 -1.61 4.30 -1.26
C GLN A 61 -1.38 4.90 -2.65
N GLY A 62 -2.41 5.03 -3.46
CA GLY A 62 -2.30 5.76 -4.72
C GLY A 62 -3.50 5.56 -5.64
N TYR A 63 -3.46 6.24 -6.80
CA TYR A 63 -4.60 6.31 -7.71
C TYR A 63 -4.88 5.00 -8.43
N LEU A 64 -3.97 4.03 -8.38
CA LEU A 64 -4.25 2.66 -8.80
C LEU A 64 -5.40 2.05 -8.00
N LEU A 65 -5.50 2.38 -6.70
CA LEU A 65 -6.59 1.90 -5.84
C LEU A 65 -7.81 2.81 -5.93
N SER A 66 -7.60 4.11 -5.69
CA SER A 66 -8.63 5.15 -5.79
C SER A 66 -7.99 6.52 -5.76
N ARG A 67 -8.64 7.50 -6.41
CA ARG A 67 -8.38 8.92 -6.15
C ARG A 67 -8.91 9.31 -4.76
N PRO A 68 -8.50 10.47 -4.19
CA PRO A 68 -9.15 11.02 -3.01
C PRO A 68 -10.63 11.27 -3.31
N LEU A 69 -11.48 10.91 -2.36
CA LEU A 69 -12.93 10.98 -2.49
C LEU A 69 -13.52 11.82 -1.37
N PRO A 70 -14.67 12.48 -1.60
CA PRO A 70 -15.52 12.95 -0.52
C PRO A 70 -15.90 11.81 0.43
N ALA A 71 -16.21 12.15 1.68
CA ALA A 71 -16.51 11.16 2.72
C ALA A 71 -17.68 10.24 2.35
N ASP A 72 -18.72 10.78 1.73
CA ASP A 72 -19.92 10.04 1.33
C ASP A 72 -19.59 9.01 0.24
N GLU A 73 -18.85 9.42 -0.80
CA GLU A 73 -18.40 8.53 -1.88
C GLU A 73 -17.45 7.43 -1.37
N PHE A 74 -16.56 7.76 -0.43
CA PHE A 74 -15.70 6.76 0.22
C PHE A 74 -16.52 5.72 0.99
N ALA A 75 -17.52 6.16 1.76
CA ALA A 75 -18.38 5.27 2.52
C ALA A 75 -19.16 4.30 1.60
N GLU A 76 -19.64 4.78 0.46
CA GLU A 76 -20.31 3.96 -0.55
C GLU A 76 -19.40 2.87 -1.12
N GLN A 77 -18.13 3.19 -1.40
CA GLN A 77 -17.17 2.22 -1.93
C GLN A 77 -16.66 1.22 -0.89
N LEU A 78 -16.49 1.64 0.36
CA LEU A 78 -15.93 0.80 1.41
C LEU A 78 -16.96 -0.15 2.05
N THR A 79 -18.23 0.27 2.15
CA THR A 79 -19.29 -0.51 2.82
C THR A 79 -19.44 -1.94 2.28
N PRO A 80 -19.44 -2.20 0.95
CA PRO A 80 -19.47 -3.55 0.41
C PRO A 80 -18.29 -4.42 0.86
N GLN A 81 -17.09 -3.84 0.93
CA GLN A 81 -15.85 -4.55 1.29
C GLN A 81 -15.86 -4.99 2.75
N ILE A 82 -16.30 -4.11 3.67
CA ILE A 82 -16.46 -4.43 5.10
C ILE A 82 -17.47 -5.56 5.29
N ARG A 83 -18.59 -5.54 4.55
CA ARG A 83 -19.62 -6.60 4.61
C ARG A 83 -19.07 -7.94 4.13
N GLN A 84 -18.27 -7.96 3.06
CA GLN A 84 -17.66 -9.19 2.54
C GLN A 84 -16.63 -9.75 3.53
N ALA A 85 -15.73 -8.93 4.04
CA ALA A 85 -14.73 -9.34 5.04
C ALA A 85 -15.38 -9.91 6.31
N SER A 86 -16.44 -9.25 6.82
CA SER A 86 -17.19 -9.71 7.99
C SER A 86 -17.87 -11.06 7.77
N ARG A 87 -18.35 -11.33 6.55
CA ARG A 87 -18.95 -12.64 6.20
C ARG A 87 -17.91 -13.75 6.11
N ALA A 88 -16.71 -13.45 5.61
CA ALA A 88 -15.59 -14.41 5.57
C ALA A 88 -15.15 -14.80 6.99
N LEU A 89 -14.88 -13.83 7.85
CA LEU A 89 -14.50 -14.07 9.25
C LEU A 89 -15.56 -14.87 10.05
N ASN A 90 -16.84 -14.63 9.79
CA ASN A 90 -17.92 -15.36 10.47
C ASN A 90 -18.09 -16.80 9.97
N ARG A 91 -17.55 -17.15 8.80
CA ARG A 91 -17.50 -18.54 8.31
C ARG A 91 -16.33 -19.30 8.95
N ASP A 92 -15.17 -18.66 9.09
CA ASP A 92 -13.97 -19.29 9.65
C ASP A 92 -14.12 -19.58 11.16
N ARG A 93 -14.98 -18.86 11.89
CA ARG A 93 -15.26 -19.09 13.32
C ARG A 93 -16.31 -20.19 13.60
N ARG A 94 -16.87 -20.81 12.56
CA ARG A 94 -17.86 -21.90 12.68
C ARG A 94 -17.28 -23.28 12.32
N MET A 95 -15.97 -23.34 12.06
CA MET A 95 -15.17 -24.56 11.95
C MET A 95 -14.31 -24.70 13.21
#